data_AF-A0A9Q0K4U1-F1
#
_entry.id   AF-A0A9Q0K4U1-F1
#
_cell.length_a   1.000
_cell.length_b   1.000
_cell.length_c   1.000
_cell.angle_alpha   90.00
_cell.angle_beta   90.00
_cell.angle_gamma   90.00
#
_symmetry.space_group_name_H-M   'P 1'
#
loop_
_entity.id
_entity.type
_entity.pdbx_description
1 polymer ?
#
loop_
_entity_poly.entity_id
_entity_poly.type
_entity_poly.pdbx_seq_one_letter_code
_entity_poly.pdbx_strand_id
1 'polypeptide(L)'
;MEGLFNLQEVLRQRDELLPKELRKLQEEQDGLEQELQMIMIDTDMLESWLTENEKRVGKGNNGEVEEVFKACDGLSRQILECMAADLAIEDVIYSLDKAVQKGSVSFDQYMRIIRPLSRGAVLSSCHGCEDHVSTDAVSGC
;
A
#
# COMPACT_ATOMS: atom_id res chain seq x y z
N MET A 1 62.57 49.83 -13.71
CA MET A 1 62.36 49.79 -12.24
C MET A 1 60.88 49.56 -11.91
N GLU A 2 59.95 50.23 -12.61
CA GLU A 2 58.48 50.07 -12.43
C GLU A 2 57.94 48.65 -12.62
N GLY A 3 58.47 47.86 -13.57
CA GLY A 3 58.01 46.48 -13.80
C GLY A 3 58.28 45.51 -12.64
N LEU A 4 59.33 45.75 -11.84
CA LEU A 4 59.70 44.89 -10.71
C LEU A 4 58.77 45.12 -9.50
N PHE A 5 58.41 46.39 -9.27
CA PHE A 5 57.43 46.78 -8.25
C PHE A 5 56.02 46.28 -8.59
N ASN A 6 55.60 46.37 -9.86
CA ASN A 6 54.32 45.81 -10.29
C ASN A 6 54.25 44.28 -10.11
N LEU A 7 55.34 43.56 -10.42
CA LEU A 7 55.40 42.11 -10.20
C LEU A 7 55.30 41.76 -8.71
N GLN A 8 56.00 42.51 -7.85
CA GLN A 8 55.96 42.33 -6.40
C GLN A 8 54.56 42.57 -5.83
N GLU A 9 53.85 43.58 -6.32
CA GLU A 9 52.47 43.88 -5.92
C GLU A 9 51.52 42.73 -6.28
N VAL A 10 51.61 42.21 -7.51
CA VAL A 10 50.79 41.08 -7.98
C VAL A 10 51.09 39.80 -7.19
N LEU A 11 52.37 39.55 -6.87
CA LEU A 11 52.75 38.39 -6.06
C LEU A 11 52.20 38.51 -4.63
N ARG A 12 52.25 39.70 -4.03
CA ARG A 12 51.68 39.92 -2.69
C ARG A 12 50.16 39.75 -2.69
N GLN A 13 49.48 40.26 -3.71
CA GLN A 13 48.04 40.06 -3.87
C GLN A 13 47.68 38.58 -4.01
N ARG A 14 48.47 37.81 -4.78
CA ARG A 14 48.25 36.36 -4.92
C ARG A 14 48.53 35.59 -3.64
N ASP A 15 49.58 35.97 -2.91
CA ASP A 15 49.91 35.38 -1.62
C ASP A 15 48.80 35.61 -0.59
N GLU A 16 48.09 36.74 -0.66
CA GLU A 16 46.92 37.02 0.17
C GLU A 16 45.62 36.34 -0.31
N LEU A 17 45.46 36.10 -1.62
CA LEU A 17 44.27 35.51 -2.22
C LEU A 17 44.26 33.97 -2.15
N LEU A 18 45.38 33.33 -2.46
CA LEU A 18 45.53 31.87 -2.46
C LEU A 18 45.08 31.20 -1.15
N PRO A 19 45.43 31.67 0.06
CA PRO A 19 44.99 31.02 1.29
C PRO A 19 43.49 31.20 1.54
N LYS A 20 42.88 32.29 1.05
CA LYS A 20 41.43 32.49 1.16
C LYS A 20 40.67 31.53 0.26
N GLU A 21 41.13 31.39 -0.98
CA GLU A 21 40.53 30.44 -1.92
C GLU A 21 40.79 28.99 -1.49
N LEU A 22 41.97 28.68 -0.96
CA LEU A 22 42.27 27.37 -0.38
C LEU A 22 41.32 27.03 0.77
N ARG A 23 41.05 27.99 1.68
CA ARG A 23 40.09 27.78 2.77
C ARG A 23 38.67 27.51 2.26
N LYS A 24 38.19 28.28 1.28
CA LYS A 24 36.87 28.04 0.68
C LYS A 24 36.77 26.65 0.06
N LEU A 25 37.78 26.24 -0.70
CA LEU A 25 37.82 24.90 -1.29
C LEU A 25 37.82 23.80 -0.21
N GLN A 26 38.47 24.05 0.92
CA GLN A 26 38.50 23.11 2.04
C GLN A 26 37.15 23.05 2.77
N GLU A 27 36.48 24.19 2.96
CA GLU A 27 35.11 24.24 3.48
C GLU A 27 34.11 23.54 2.55
N GLU A 28 34.25 23.73 1.23
CA GLU A 28 33.45 23.03 0.23
C GLU A 28 33.72 21.52 0.23
N GLN A 29 34.99 21.12 0.36
CA GLN A 29 35.37 19.71 0.50
C GLN A 29 34.72 19.08 1.75
N ASP A 30 34.87 19.72 2.91
CA ASP A 30 34.33 19.24 4.17
C ASP A 30 32.78 19.15 4.11
N GLY A 31 32.14 20.09 3.42
CA GLY A 31 30.68 20.07 3.18
C GLY A 31 30.24 18.90 2.30
N LEU A 32 30.95 18.65 1.20
CA LEU A 32 30.67 17.51 0.30
C LEU A 32 30.92 16.17 0.99
N GLU A 33 31.94 16.06 1.84
CA GLU A 33 32.20 14.85 2.62
C GLU A 33 31.07 14.56 3.61
N GLN A 34 30.51 15.59 4.25
CA GLN A 34 29.33 15.44 5.13
C GLN A 34 28.08 15.03 4.36
N GLU A 35 27.82 15.65 3.21
CA GLU A 35 26.68 15.29 2.36
C GLU A 35 26.79 13.84 1.85
N LEU A 36 27.99 13.43 1.45
CA LEU A 36 28.26 12.05 1.06
C LEU A 36 27.99 11.07 2.20
N GLN A 37 28.45 11.37 3.42
CA GLN A 37 28.18 10.51 4.59
C GLN A 37 26.68 10.38 4.85
N MET A 38 25.91 11.47 4.71
CA MET A 38 24.46 11.44 4.87
C MET A 38 23.80 10.51 3.86
N ILE A 39 24.15 10.65 2.56
CA ILE A 39 23.60 9.81 1.49
C ILE A 39 23.98 8.34 1.70
N MET A 40 25.19 8.04 2.17
CA MET A 40 25.60 6.67 2.48
C MET A 40 24.74 6.07 3.60
N ILE A 41 24.51 6.80 4.68
CA ILE A 41 23.66 6.34 5.79
C ILE A 41 22.22 6.10 5.31
N ASP A 42 21.67 7.02 4.51
CA ASP A 42 20.33 6.88 3.95
C ASP A 42 20.24 5.66 3.03
N THR A 43 21.29 5.41 2.23
CA THR A 43 21.38 4.24 1.36
C THR A 43 21.40 2.95 2.18
N ASP A 44 22.23 2.86 3.21
CA ASP A 44 22.32 1.69 4.09
C ASP A 44 20.97 1.42 4.81
N MET A 45 20.28 2.48 5.23
CA MET A 45 18.94 2.39 5.83
C MET A 45 17.93 1.85 4.83
N LEU A 46 17.93 2.36 3.59
CA LEU A 46 17.04 1.90 2.53
C LEU A 46 17.32 0.45 2.12
N GLU A 47 18.58 0.05 2.00
CA GLU A 47 18.96 -1.34 1.71
C GLU A 47 18.54 -2.28 2.83
N SER A 48 18.75 -1.88 4.09
CA SER A 48 18.28 -2.65 5.26
C SER A 48 16.76 -2.80 5.26
N TRP A 49 16.03 -1.71 4.96
CA TRP A 49 14.57 -1.76 4.83
C TRP A 49 14.12 -2.66 3.68
N LEU A 50 14.77 -2.56 2.52
CA LEU A 50 14.43 -3.32 1.32
C LEU A 50 14.66 -4.82 1.54
N THR A 51 15.81 -5.21 2.09
CA THR A 51 16.11 -6.62 2.40
C THR A 51 15.16 -7.22 3.44
N GLU A 52 14.70 -6.44 4.43
CA GLU A 52 13.70 -6.89 5.39
C GLU A 52 12.32 -7.01 4.72
N ASN A 53 11.93 -6.06 3.87
CA ASN A 53 10.65 -6.12 3.19
C ASN A 53 10.60 -7.19 2.11
N GLU A 54 11.68 -7.45 1.38
CA GLU A 54 11.76 -8.57 0.43
C GLU A 54 11.59 -9.92 1.13
N LYS A 55 12.12 -10.09 2.36
CA LYS A 55 11.84 -11.30 3.16
C LYS A 55 10.37 -11.41 3.58
N ARG A 56 9.70 -10.27 3.80
CA ARG A 56 8.27 -10.23 4.16
C ARG A 56 7.38 -10.49 2.94
N VAL A 57 7.72 -9.90 1.79
CA VAL A 57 7.03 -10.10 0.50
C VAL A 57 7.28 -11.50 -0.03
N GLY A 58 8.50 -12.03 0.06
CA GLY A 58 8.82 -13.41 -0.37
C GLY A 58 8.19 -14.50 0.49
N LYS A 59 7.73 -14.17 1.71
CA LYS A 59 6.91 -15.06 2.57
C LYS A 59 5.41 -14.86 2.40
N GLY A 60 4.99 -13.72 1.83
CA GLY A 60 3.60 -13.44 1.47
C GLY A 60 3.34 -13.97 0.06
N ASN A 61 2.57 -15.05 -0.02
CA ASN A 61 2.10 -15.67 -1.26
C ASN A 61 1.94 -14.67 -2.41
N ASN A 62 2.58 -15.00 -3.53
CA ASN A 62 2.55 -14.26 -4.79
C ASN A 62 1.16 -14.28 -5.48
N GLY A 63 0.04 -14.27 -4.73
CA GLY A 63 -1.27 -14.45 -5.34
C GLY A 63 -2.53 -14.32 -4.48
N GLU A 64 -2.47 -14.19 -3.15
CA GLU A 64 -3.71 -14.15 -2.33
C GLU A 64 -3.74 -12.91 -1.43
N VAL A 65 -4.18 -11.80 -2.02
CA VAL A 65 -4.48 -10.53 -1.31
C VAL A 65 -5.46 -10.76 -0.15
N GLU A 66 -6.36 -11.74 -0.29
CA GLU A 66 -7.33 -12.18 0.71
C GLU A 66 -6.69 -12.65 2.03
N GLU A 67 -5.46 -13.17 1.99
CA GLU A 67 -4.76 -13.63 3.19
C GLU A 67 -4.08 -12.48 3.97
N VAL A 68 -3.87 -11.32 3.31
CA VAL A 68 -3.26 -10.14 3.91
C VAL A 68 -4.31 -9.29 4.65
N PHE A 69 -5.52 -9.21 4.10
CA PHE A 69 -6.62 -8.43 4.67
C PHE A 69 -7.70 -9.35 5.23
N LYS A 70 -7.46 -9.88 6.43
CA LYS A 70 -8.42 -10.71 7.14
C LYS A 70 -9.30 -9.87 8.06
N ALA A 71 -10.54 -10.30 8.22
CA ALA A 71 -11.40 -9.79 9.28
C ALA A 71 -10.75 -10.03 10.66
N CYS A 72 -10.92 -9.07 11.57
CA CYS A 72 -10.27 -9.05 12.88
C CYS A 72 -10.59 -10.28 13.74
N ASP A 73 -11.76 -10.88 13.54
CA ASP A 73 -12.28 -12.00 14.32
C ASP A 73 -13.22 -12.90 13.48
N GLY A 74 -13.63 -14.02 14.06
CA GLY A 74 -14.47 -15.02 13.39
C GLY A 74 -15.84 -14.51 12.96
N LEU A 75 -16.49 -13.72 13.81
CA LEU A 75 -17.81 -13.18 13.54
C LEU A 75 -17.75 -12.12 12.44
N SER A 76 -16.77 -11.20 12.51
CA SER A 76 -16.58 -10.20 11.46
C SER A 76 -16.34 -10.83 10.08
N ARG A 77 -15.63 -11.96 10.02
CA ARG A 77 -15.43 -12.70 8.76
C ARG A 77 -16.74 -13.25 8.22
N GLN A 78 -17.52 -13.90 9.08
CA GLN A 78 -18.81 -14.47 8.70
C GLN A 78 -19.78 -13.39 8.22
N ILE A 79 -19.82 -12.24 8.90
CA ILE A 79 -20.62 -11.08 8.46
C ILE A 79 -20.18 -10.61 7.07
N LEU A 80 -18.87 -10.47 6.85
CA LEU A 80 -18.31 -10.04 5.57
C LEU A 80 -18.64 -11.04 4.44
N GLU A 81 -18.48 -12.34 4.69
CA GLU A 81 -18.83 -13.41 3.75
C GLU A 81 -20.34 -13.42 3.43
N CYS A 82 -21.20 -13.25 4.44
CA CYS A 82 -22.64 -13.13 4.23
C CYS A 82 -23.01 -11.92 3.39
N MET A 83 -22.45 -10.74 3.70
CA MET A 83 -22.69 -9.52 2.92
C MET A 83 -22.20 -9.66 1.48
N ALA A 84 -21.02 -10.24 1.27
CA ALA A 84 -20.49 -10.50 -0.06
C ALA A 84 -21.37 -11.47 -0.85
N ALA A 85 -21.87 -12.52 -0.20
CA ALA A 85 -22.80 -13.46 -0.81
C ALA A 85 -24.13 -12.81 -1.21
N ASP A 86 -24.71 -11.98 -0.33
CA ASP A 86 -25.98 -11.30 -0.60
C ASP A 86 -25.85 -10.34 -1.79
N LEU A 87 -24.78 -9.54 -1.86
CA LEU A 87 -24.50 -8.66 -2.99
C LEU A 87 -24.28 -9.43 -4.30
N ALA A 88 -23.51 -10.53 -4.26
CA ALA A 88 -23.29 -11.36 -5.43
C ALA A 88 -24.59 -12.00 -5.95
N ILE A 89 -25.50 -12.37 -5.05
CA ILE A 89 -26.83 -12.89 -5.41
C ILE A 89 -27.65 -11.81 -6.12
N GLU A 90 -27.66 -10.58 -5.61
CA GLU A 90 -28.36 -9.45 -6.25
C GLU A 90 -27.83 -9.19 -7.67
N ASP A 91 -26.52 -9.21 -7.87
CA ASP A 91 -25.88 -9.05 -9.18
C ASP A 91 -26.26 -10.17 -10.16
N VAL A 92 -26.30 -11.42 -9.67
CA VAL A 92 -26.73 -12.57 -10.48
C VAL A 92 -28.19 -12.45 -10.88
N ILE A 93 -29.09 -12.07 -9.96
CA ILE A 93 -30.51 -11.88 -10.28
C ILE A 93 -30.67 -10.77 -11.32
N TYR A 94 -30.02 -9.63 -11.11
CA TYR A 94 -30.10 -8.49 -12.03
C TYR A 94 -29.59 -8.83 -13.43
N SER A 95 -28.47 -9.55 -13.52
CA SER A 95 -27.90 -9.97 -14.82
C SER A 95 -28.79 -11.00 -15.52
N LEU A 96 -29.40 -11.93 -14.78
CA LEU A 96 -30.37 -12.90 -15.31
C LEU A 96 -31.65 -12.23 -15.82
N ASP A 97 -32.19 -11.25 -15.08
CA ASP A 97 -33.35 -10.45 -15.51
C ASP A 97 -33.08 -9.77 -16.85
N LYS A 98 -31.90 -9.14 -17.00
CA LYS A 98 -31.49 -8.54 -18.26
C LYS A 98 -31.33 -9.57 -19.38
N ALA A 99 -30.82 -10.77 -19.08
CA ALA A 99 -30.64 -11.83 -20.07
C ALA A 99 -31.98 -12.36 -20.59
N VAL A 100 -32.99 -12.48 -19.74
CA VAL A 100 -34.36 -12.85 -20.13
C VAL A 100 -35.02 -11.76 -20.97
N GLN A 101 -34.90 -10.49 -20.56
CA GLN A 101 -35.44 -9.35 -21.32
C GLN A 101 -34.86 -9.27 -22.75
N LYS A 102 -33.58 -9.65 -22.91
CA LYS A 102 -32.89 -9.70 -24.21
C LYS A 102 -33.19 -10.98 -25.00
N GLY A 103 -33.93 -11.94 -24.42
CA GLY A 103 -34.22 -13.24 -25.04
C GLY A 103 -33.02 -14.20 -25.09
N SER A 104 -31.91 -13.89 -24.42
CA SER A 104 -30.72 -14.75 -24.37
C SER A 104 -30.91 -16.00 -23.52
N VAL A 105 -31.87 -15.97 -22.58
CA VAL A 105 -32.20 -17.08 -21.67
C VAL A 105 -33.72 -17.28 -21.68
N SER A 106 -34.17 -18.54 -21.69
CA SER A 106 -35.59 -18.86 -21.63
C SER A 106 -36.15 -18.62 -20.21
N PHE A 107 -37.44 -18.27 -20.13
CA PHE A 107 -38.10 -18.03 -18.84
C PHE A 107 -38.07 -19.26 -17.91
N ASP A 108 -38.18 -20.47 -18.48
CA ASP A 108 -38.10 -21.71 -17.72
C ASP A 108 -36.72 -21.89 -17.05
N GLN A 109 -35.65 -21.57 -17.78
CA GLN A 109 -34.28 -21.64 -17.27
C GLN A 109 -34.00 -20.58 -16.21
N TYR A 110 -34.56 -19.37 -16.36
CA TYR A 110 -34.54 -18.32 -15.34
C TYR A 110 -35.21 -18.76 -14.02
N MET A 111 -36.43 -19.29 -14.09
CA MET A 111 -37.16 -19.75 -12.90
C MET A 111 -36.47 -20.91 -12.20
N ARG A 112 -35.74 -21.75 -12.94
CA ARG A 112 -34.95 -22.86 -12.38
C ARG A 112 -33.75 -22.37 -11.57
N ILE A 113 -33.13 -21.26 -11.95
CA ILE A 113 -31.94 -20.70 -11.29
C ILE A 113 -32.33 -19.81 -10.10
N ILE A 114 -33.39 -19.02 -10.21
CA ILE A 114 -33.77 -18.07 -9.15
C ILE A 114 -34.38 -18.74 -7.93
N ARG A 115 -35.23 -19.75 -8.10
CA ARG A 115 -35.84 -20.45 -6.96
C ARG A 115 -34.84 -20.98 -5.92
N PRO A 116 -33.74 -21.66 -6.30
CA PRO A 116 -32.73 -22.07 -5.33
C PRO A 116 -31.92 -20.88 -4.79
N LEU A 117 -31.61 -19.88 -5.63
CA LEU A 117 -30.84 -18.71 -5.23
C LEU A 117 -31.57 -17.87 -4.15
N SER A 118 -32.87 -17.63 -4.33
CA SER A 118 -33.71 -16.93 -3.36
C SER A 118 -33.88 -17.70 -2.05
N ARG A 119 -33.81 -19.04 -2.08
CA ARG A 119 -33.81 -19.85 -0.86
C ARG A 119 -32.47 -19.77 -0.12
N GLY A 120 -31.36 -19.71 -0.86
CA GLY A 120 -30.02 -19.50 -0.29
C GLY A 120 -29.86 -18.14 0.37
N ALA A 121 -30.34 -17.07 -0.28
CA ALA A 121 -30.29 -15.70 0.25
C ALA A 121 -31.06 -15.51 1.58
N VAL A 122 -32.18 -16.22 1.75
CA VAL A 122 -32.94 -16.18 3.01
C VAL A 122 -32.16 -16.88 4.13
N LEU A 123 -31.44 -17.96 3.82
CA LEU A 123 -30.64 -18.69 4.80
C LEU A 123 -29.39 -17.93 5.26
N SER A 124 -28.69 -17.22 4.36
CA SER A 124 -27.55 -16.35 4.71
C SER A 124 -28.00 -15.21 5.63
N SER A 125 -29.11 -14.55 5.30
CA SER A 125 -29.68 -13.48 6.12
C SER A 125 -30.15 -13.97 7.50
N CYS A 126 -30.72 -15.17 7.60
CA CYS A 126 -31.12 -15.76 8.88
C CYS A 126 -29.93 -16.11 9.79
N HIS A 127 -28.83 -16.68 9.25
CA HIS A 127 -27.62 -16.96 10.04
C HIS A 127 -27.00 -15.67 10.62
N GLY A 128 -27.01 -14.56 9.87
CA GLY A 128 -26.53 -13.27 10.37
C GLY A 128 -27.34 -12.70 11.54
N CYS A 129 -28.63 -13.05 11.66
CA CYS A 129 -29.49 -12.60 12.75
C CYS A 129 -29.38 -13.47 14.02
N GLU A 130 -29.16 -14.78 13.90
CA GLU A 130 -29.07 -15.70 15.05
C GLU A 130 -27.83 -15.43 15.93
N ASP A 131 -26.70 -15.06 15.32
CA ASP A 131 -25.45 -14.79 16.04
C ASP A 131 -25.45 -13.41 16.75
N HIS A 132 -26.24 -12.46 16.25
CA HIS A 132 -26.42 -11.14 16.86
C HIS A 132 -27.22 -11.20 18.17
N VAL A 133 -28.14 -12.16 18.31
CA VAL A 133 -28.97 -12.33 19.52
C VAL A 133 -28.20 -13.05 20.65
N SER A 134 -27.22 -13.90 20.31
CA SER A 134 -26.46 -14.66 21.31
C SER A 134 -25.34 -13.86 21.97
N THR A 135 -24.82 -12.81 21.33
CA THR A 135 -23.72 -11.99 21.86
C THR A 135 -24.20 -10.88 22.80
N ASP A 136 -25.41 -10.34 22.61
CA ASP A 136 -26.01 -9.37 23.53
C ASP A 136 -26.45 -9.97 24.88
N ALA A 137 -26.52 -11.30 24.99
CA ALA A 137 -26.85 -12.00 26.23
C ALA A 137 -25.64 -12.23 27.16
N VAL A 138 -24.40 -11.97 26.70
CA VAL A 138 -23.17 -12.26 27.48
C VAL A 138 -22.48 -11.00 28.03
N SER A 139 -22.90 -9.79 27.63
CA SER A 139 -22.30 -8.54 28.14
C SER A 139 -23.03 -7.92 29.36
N GLY A 140 -23.85 -8.72 30.05
CA GLY A 140 -24.59 -8.32 31.26
C GLY A 140 -24.34 -9.26 32.44
N CYS A 141 -23.09 -9.36 32.89
CA CYS A 141 -22.68 -9.87 34.21
C CYS A 141 -21.30 -9.32 34.56
#